data_AF-A0A9P3AZB1-F1
#
_entry.id   AF-A0A9P3AZB1-F1
#
_cell.length_a   1.000
_cell.length_b   1.000
_cell.length_c   1.000
_cell.angle_alpha   90.00
_cell.angle_beta   90.00
_cell.angle_gamma   90.00
#
_symmetry.space_group_name_H-M   'P 1'
#
loop_
_entity.id
_entity.type
_entity.pdbx_description
1 polymer ?
#
loop_
_entity_poly.entity_id
_entity_poly.type
_entity_poly.pdbx_seq_one_letter_code
_entity_poly.pdbx_strand_id
1 'polypeptide(L)'
;MVSKSTGYLWLAKISEFIFGGTRGFNEAENRLLSFLMDSLPAQEREILSRQLLSVRLVQRQNPGKIVVAYYKSGSEVPQLPYPGDEYCLANVTYKSGGRTKTTSLVLHNGRFMTFERNVPQSLSEIEALSSVVLHPKGFKSVAQEIDAQEHGEPSE
;
A
#
# COMPACT_ATOMS: atom_id res chain seq x y z
N MET A 1 3.64 40.93 6.61
CA MET A 1 4.00 39.56 6.25
C MET A 1 2.78 38.67 6.46
N VAL A 2 2.01 38.41 5.40
CA VAL A 2 0.81 37.56 5.48
C VAL A 2 1.17 36.19 4.94
N SER A 3 0.91 35.18 5.78
CA SER A 3 1.24 33.77 5.57
C SER A 3 0.61 33.21 4.29
N LYS A 4 1.44 32.67 3.39
CA LYS A 4 1.05 32.02 2.12
C LYS A 4 0.73 30.52 2.27
N SER A 5 0.28 30.04 3.43
CA SER A 5 0.12 28.60 3.67
C SER A 5 -1.31 28.04 3.52
N THR A 6 -2.34 28.88 3.42
CA THR A 6 -3.74 28.42 3.53
C THR A 6 -4.37 27.95 2.20
N GLY A 7 -3.85 28.41 1.05
CA GLY A 7 -4.46 28.12 -0.27
C GLY A 7 -4.21 26.70 -0.80
N TYR A 8 -3.09 26.08 -0.44
CA TYR A 8 -2.72 24.75 -0.95
C TYR A 8 -3.52 23.61 -0.31
N LEU A 9 -3.94 23.76 0.95
CA LEU A 9 -4.74 22.77 1.67
C LEU A 9 -6.16 22.62 1.09
N TRP A 10 -6.75 23.72 0.63
CA TRP A 10 -8.12 23.70 0.10
C TRP A 10 -8.20 23.04 -1.28
N LEU A 11 -7.21 23.31 -2.15
CA LEU A 11 -7.10 22.68 -3.47
C LEU A 11 -6.76 21.18 -3.39
N ALA A 12 -5.98 20.77 -2.39
CA ALA A 12 -5.74 19.36 -2.13
C ALA A 12 -7.05 18.64 -1.79
N LYS A 13 -7.83 19.15 -0.84
CA LYS A 13 -9.12 18.57 -0.41
C LYS A 13 -10.16 18.44 -1.54
N ILE A 14 -10.22 19.43 -2.44
CA ILE A 14 -11.12 19.35 -3.61
C ILE A 14 -10.69 18.24 -4.57
N SER A 15 -9.38 18.09 -4.81
CA SER A 15 -8.89 16.98 -5.65
C SER A 15 -9.11 15.61 -5.00
N GLU A 16 -9.07 15.51 -3.67
CA GLU A 16 -9.35 14.26 -2.95
C GLU A 16 -10.82 13.84 -3.09
N PHE A 17 -11.73 14.82 -3.09
CA PHE A 17 -13.17 14.59 -3.26
C PHE A 17 -13.56 14.17 -4.69
N ILE A 18 -12.91 14.74 -5.71
CA ILE A 18 -13.22 14.44 -7.13
C ILE A 18 -12.69 13.07 -7.57
N PHE A 19 -11.55 12.62 -7.03
CA PHE A 19 -10.90 11.36 -7.42
C PHE A 19 -11.08 10.20 -6.41
N GLY A 20 -11.81 10.42 -5.31
CA GLY A 20 -12.10 9.37 -4.32
C GLY A 20 -10.86 8.81 -3.61
N GLY A 21 -9.83 9.62 -3.39
CA GLY A 21 -8.56 9.17 -2.79
C GLY A 21 -7.65 10.31 -2.32
N THR A 22 -6.49 9.99 -1.74
CA THR A 22 -5.50 10.95 -1.20
C THR A 22 -4.25 11.03 -2.09
N ARG A 23 -3.48 12.11 -2.00
CA ARG A 23 -2.23 12.27 -2.80
C ARG A 23 -1.03 11.47 -2.26
N GLY A 24 -1.23 10.66 -1.24
CA GLY A 24 -0.19 9.87 -0.59
C GLY A 24 -0.73 8.97 0.50
N PHE A 25 0.18 8.20 1.08
CA PHE A 25 -0.11 7.28 2.17
C PHE A 25 -0.34 8.03 3.48
N ASN A 26 -1.20 7.48 4.33
CA ASN A 26 -1.42 8.00 5.69
C ASN A 26 -0.26 7.60 6.62
N GLU A 27 -0.29 8.08 7.87
CA GLU A 27 0.79 7.81 8.83
C GLU A 27 0.97 6.32 9.15
N ALA A 28 -0.12 5.55 9.20
CA ALA A 28 -0.08 4.12 9.50
C ALA A 28 0.53 3.33 8.34
N GLU A 29 0.11 3.61 7.12
CA GLU A 29 0.65 3.04 5.88
C GLU A 29 2.14 3.39 5.74
N ASN A 30 2.52 4.65 5.97
CA ASN A 30 3.92 5.08 5.98
C ASN A 30 4.73 4.36 7.07
N ARG A 31 4.14 4.06 8.22
CA ARG A 31 4.80 3.28 9.28
C ARG A 31 5.09 1.86 8.83
N LEU A 32 4.17 1.22 8.10
CA LEU A 32 4.41 -0.10 7.48
C LEU A 32 5.48 -0.02 6.39
N LEU A 33 5.44 0.99 5.52
CA LEU A 33 6.45 1.19 4.47
C LEU A 33 7.84 1.37 5.05
N SER A 34 7.99 2.23 6.06
CA SER A 34 9.28 2.45 6.72
C SER A 34 9.85 1.14 7.26
N PHE A 35 9.03 0.33 7.93
CA PHE A 35 9.47 -0.94 8.50
C PHE A 35 9.87 -1.98 7.45
N LEU A 36 9.12 -2.04 6.34
CA LEU A 36 9.52 -2.84 5.18
C LEU A 36 10.85 -2.34 4.60
N MET A 37 10.97 -1.04 4.38
CA MET A 37 12.15 -0.43 3.77
C MET A 37 13.43 -0.73 4.57
N ASP A 38 13.35 -0.77 5.89
CA ASP A 38 14.46 -1.15 6.77
C ASP A 38 14.88 -2.63 6.60
N SER A 39 13.99 -3.48 6.09
CA SER A 39 14.23 -4.91 5.87
C SER A 39 14.67 -5.25 4.44
N LEU A 40 14.55 -4.31 3.49
CA LEU A 40 14.86 -4.55 2.07
C LEU A 40 16.37 -4.44 1.78
N PRO A 41 16.87 -5.21 0.79
CA PRO A 41 18.19 -4.98 0.20
C PRO A 41 18.33 -3.53 -0.29
N ALA A 42 19.53 -2.96 -0.20
CA ALA A 42 19.76 -1.54 -0.48
C ALA A 42 19.27 -1.09 -1.87
N GLN A 43 19.50 -1.92 -2.90
CA GLN A 43 19.07 -1.65 -4.27
C GLN A 43 17.53 -1.64 -4.41
N GLU A 44 16.85 -2.63 -3.83
CA GLU A 44 15.39 -2.71 -3.87
C GLU A 44 14.74 -1.58 -3.08
N ARG A 45 15.32 -1.24 -1.93
CA ARG A 45 14.91 -0.09 -1.12
C ARG A 45 14.99 1.20 -1.93
N GLU A 46 16.08 1.42 -2.67
CA GLU A 46 16.21 2.61 -3.51
C GLU A 46 15.15 2.66 -4.62
N ILE A 47 14.92 1.54 -5.30
CA ILE A 47 13.89 1.42 -6.32
C ILE A 47 12.51 1.72 -5.73
N LEU A 48 12.14 1.04 -4.63
CA LEU A 48 10.84 1.21 -3.98
C LEU A 48 10.66 2.64 -3.49
N SER A 49 11.70 3.28 -2.93
CA SER A 49 11.64 4.69 -2.54
C SER A 49 11.25 5.60 -3.71
N ARG A 50 11.88 5.40 -4.88
CA ARG A 50 11.56 6.18 -6.10
C ARG A 50 10.14 5.90 -6.60
N GLN A 51 9.66 4.66 -6.47
CA GLN A 51 8.26 4.34 -6.77
C GLN A 51 7.31 5.10 -5.84
N LEU A 52 7.51 5.02 -4.52
CA LEU A 52 6.64 5.66 -3.53
C LEU A 52 6.59 7.19 -3.70
N LEU A 53 7.71 7.83 -4.03
CA LEU A 53 7.77 9.26 -4.36
C LEU A 53 7.00 9.62 -5.65
N SER A 54 6.80 8.64 -6.54
CA SER A 54 6.10 8.81 -7.81
C SER A 54 4.60 8.51 -7.71
N VAL A 55 4.11 8.04 -6.56
CA VAL A 55 2.68 7.79 -6.31
C VAL A 55 1.92 9.10 -6.41
N ARG A 56 0.86 9.11 -7.21
CA ARG A 56 0.05 10.31 -7.49
C ARG A 56 -1.27 10.30 -6.73
N LEU A 57 -1.83 9.12 -6.55
CA LEU A 57 -3.14 8.91 -5.93
C LEU A 57 -3.11 7.60 -5.14
N VAL A 58 -3.71 7.62 -3.96
CA VAL A 58 -3.92 6.47 -3.10
C VAL A 58 -5.42 6.36 -2.84
N GLN A 59 -6.04 5.25 -3.24
CA GLN A 59 -7.46 4.99 -3.00
C GLN A 59 -7.63 3.89 -1.95
N ARG A 60 -8.68 4.01 -1.15
CA ARG A 60 -9.02 3.07 -0.06
C ARG A 60 -10.41 2.52 -0.31
N GLN A 61 -10.55 1.72 -1.37
CA GLN A 61 -11.85 1.25 -1.87
C GLN A 61 -12.61 0.41 -0.83
N ASN A 62 -11.89 -0.43 -0.08
CA ASN A 62 -12.40 -1.17 1.08
C ASN A 62 -11.54 -0.84 2.31
N PRO A 63 -11.93 0.16 3.13
CA PRO A 63 -11.16 0.57 4.30
C PRO A 63 -10.81 -0.61 5.20
N GLY A 64 -9.53 -0.71 5.61
CA GLY A 64 -9.05 -1.82 6.41
C GLY A 64 -8.69 -3.10 5.63
N LYS A 65 -9.06 -3.20 4.35
CA LYS A 65 -8.82 -4.39 3.53
C LYS A 65 -7.85 -4.15 2.38
N ILE A 66 -8.06 -3.09 1.61
CA ILE A 66 -7.24 -2.78 0.43
C ILE A 66 -6.97 -1.29 0.31
N VAL A 67 -5.72 -0.97 0.00
CA VAL A 67 -5.27 0.39 -0.35
C VAL A 67 -4.49 0.29 -1.65
N VAL A 68 -4.87 1.06 -2.66
CA VAL A 68 -4.32 0.99 -4.02
C VAL A 68 -3.54 2.27 -4.32
N ALA A 69 -2.32 2.13 -4.82
CA ALA A 69 -1.46 3.22 -5.25
C ALA A 69 -1.44 3.34 -6.77
N TYR A 70 -1.71 4.54 -7.26
CA TYR A 70 -1.71 4.87 -8.68
C TYR A 70 -0.57 5.82 -9.02
N TYR A 71 0.09 5.55 -10.14
CA TYR A 71 1.17 6.36 -10.69
C TYR A 71 0.65 7.32 -11.76
N LYS A 72 1.41 8.36 -12.08
CA LYS A 72 1.09 9.24 -13.19
C LYS A 72 1.23 8.49 -14.52
N SER A 73 0.29 8.67 -15.45
CA SER A 73 0.45 8.11 -16.80
C SER A 73 1.74 8.64 -17.45
N GLY A 74 2.50 7.74 -18.09
CA GLY A 74 3.77 8.07 -18.76
C GLY A 74 4.96 8.36 -17.84
N SER A 75 4.84 8.23 -16.51
CA SER A 75 6.02 8.30 -15.64
C SER A 75 6.86 7.02 -15.77
N GLU A 76 8.14 7.17 -16.09
CA GLU A 76 9.12 6.09 -15.96
C GLU A 76 9.35 5.79 -14.48
N VAL A 77 8.54 4.88 -13.94
CA VAL A 77 8.68 4.38 -12.58
C VAL A 77 9.58 3.15 -12.62
N PRO A 78 10.74 3.17 -11.92
CA PRO A 78 11.66 2.02 -11.93
C PRO A 78 10.95 0.80 -11.35
N GLN A 79 11.27 -0.38 -11.87
CA GLN A 79 10.62 -1.63 -11.47
C GLN A 79 11.56 -2.45 -10.59
N LEU A 80 11.00 -3.08 -9.55
CA LEU A 80 11.67 -4.15 -8.83
C LEU A 80 11.83 -5.37 -9.74
N PRO A 81 12.85 -6.22 -9.54
CA PRO A 81 13.16 -7.37 -10.38
C PRO A 81 12.19 -8.56 -10.16
N TYR A 82 10.92 -8.27 -9.95
CA TYR A 82 9.84 -9.23 -9.71
C TYR A 82 8.73 -8.99 -10.75
N PRO A 83 8.95 -9.41 -12.01
CA PRO A 83 7.95 -9.30 -13.06
C PRO A 83 6.83 -10.33 -12.83
N GLY A 84 5.58 -9.93 -13.04
CA GLY A 84 4.40 -10.75 -12.79
C GLY A 84 3.18 -9.88 -12.48
N ASP A 85 1.98 -10.37 -12.79
CA ASP A 85 0.75 -9.59 -12.61
C ASP A 85 0.49 -9.28 -11.13
N GLU A 86 0.60 -10.25 -10.23
CA GLU A 86 0.56 -10.01 -8.78
C GLU A 86 1.72 -10.71 -8.09
N TYR A 87 2.51 -9.94 -7.35
CA TYR A 87 3.66 -10.46 -6.62
C TYR A 87 3.68 -9.88 -5.20
N CYS A 88 3.53 -10.72 -4.18
CA CYS A 88 3.64 -10.27 -2.79
C CYS A 88 5.11 -10.05 -2.44
N LEU A 89 5.49 -8.77 -2.33
CA LEU A 89 6.84 -8.37 -1.93
C LEU A 89 7.08 -8.75 -0.47
N ALA A 90 6.11 -8.47 0.40
CA ALA A 90 6.29 -8.71 1.83
C ALA A 90 4.97 -8.84 2.60
N ASN A 91 5.05 -9.56 3.72
CA ASN A 91 4.07 -9.51 4.79
C ASN A 91 4.66 -8.73 5.98
N VAL A 92 3.97 -7.67 6.41
CA VAL A 92 4.30 -6.92 7.62
C VAL A 92 3.33 -7.31 8.73
N THR A 93 3.86 -7.83 9.82
CA THR A 93 3.10 -8.27 11.00
C THR A 93 3.18 -7.24 12.11
N TYR A 94 2.04 -6.93 12.74
CA TYR A 94 1.94 -5.95 13.81
C TYR A 94 0.87 -6.30 14.85
N LYS A 95 0.92 -5.67 16.02
CA LYS A 95 -0.07 -5.79 17.09
C LYS A 95 -1.11 -4.69 17.02
N SER A 96 -2.38 -5.04 17.21
CA SER A 96 -3.53 -4.15 17.12
C SER A 96 -4.68 -4.68 17.99
N GLY A 97 -5.06 -3.95 19.02
CA GLY A 97 -6.06 -4.39 20.00
C GLY A 97 -5.67 -5.71 20.67
N GLY A 98 -4.39 -5.90 21.00
CA GLY A 98 -3.85 -7.15 21.55
C GLY A 98 -3.79 -8.33 20.58
N ARG A 99 -4.25 -8.18 19.34
CA ARG A 99 -4.23 -9.23 18.30
C ARG A 99 -3.07 -9.04 17.34
N THR A 100 -2.54 -10.15 16.80
CA THR A 100 -1.58 -10.11 15.69
C THR A 100 -2.34 -9.94 14.38
N LYS A 101 -1.96 -8.92 13.60
CA LYS A 101 -2.45 -8.67 12.25
C LYS A 101 -1.30 -8.72 11.26
N THR A 102 -1.60 -9.07 10.02
CA THR A 102 -0.64 -9.07 8.92
C THR A 102 -1.23 -8.30 7.74
N THR A 103 -0.42 -7.42 7.18
CA THR A 103 -0.69 -6.69 5.93
C THR A 103 0.33 -7.10 4.88
N SER A 104 -0.16 -7.47 3.71
CA SER A 104 0.64 -7.78 2.53
C SER A 104 0.90 -6.52 1.72
N LEU A 105 2.11 -6.41 1.18
CA LEU A 105 2.48 -5.41 0.17
C LEU A 105 2.67 -6.12 -1.16
N VAL A 106 1.90 -5.71 -2.16
CA VAL A 106 1.81 -6.41 -3.44
C VAL A 106 2.27 -5.51 -4.56
N LEU A 107 3.04 -6.10 -5.46
CA LEU A 107 3.50 -5.48 -6.69
C LEU A 107 2.65 -5.97 -7.86
N HIS A 108 2.49 -5.10 -8.85
CA HIS A 108 2.03 -5.47 -10.18
C HIS A 108 3.08 -5.05 -11.20
N ASN A 109 3.63 -6.02 -11.92
CA ASN A 109 4.74 -5.85 -12.86
C ASN A 109 5.92 -5.07 -12.26
N GLY A 110 6.37 -5.51 -11.08
CA GLY A 110 7.49 -4.92 -10.35
C GLY A 110 7.22 -3.54 -9.73
N ARG A 111 6.00 -3.01 -9.79
CA ARG A 111 5.61 -1.73 -9.19
C ARG A 111 4.71 -1.94 -8.00
N PHE A 112 4.95 -1.25 -6.89
CA PHE A 112 4.06 -1.29 -5.73
C PHE A 112 2.64 -0.90 -6.15
N MET A 113 1.66 -1.75 -5.86
CA MET A 113 0.29 -1.53 -6.28
C MET A 113 -0.63 -1.45 -5.07
N THR A 114 -0.58 -2.43 -4.17
CA THR A 114 -1.54 -2.53 -3.08
C THR A 114 -0.93 -2.82 -1.71
N PHE A 115 -1.58 -2.29 -0.67
CA PHE A 115 -1.64 -2.96 0.62
C PHE A 115 -2.88 -3.83 0.67
N GLU A 116 -2.74 -5.02 1.21
CA GLU A 116 -3.82 -5.99 1.29
C GLU A 116 -3.87 -6.66 2.66
N ARG A 117 -5.10 -6.93 3.11
CA ARG A 117 -5.45 -7.54 4.40
C ARG A 117 -5.07 -6.69 5.61
N ASN A 118 -6.04 -6.45 6.49
CA ASN A 118 -5.83 -5.78 7.77
C ASN A 118 -5.02 -4.48 7.64
N VAL A 119 -5.28 -3.64 6.65
CA VAL A 119 -4.51 -2.38 6.49
C VAL A 119 -4.90 -1.42 7.62
N PRO A 120 -3.99 -0.96 8.48
CA PRO A 120 -4.35 -0.07 9.58
C PRO A 120 -4.84 1.28 9.04
N GLN A 121 -5.97 1.77 9.54
CA GLN A 121 -6.54 3.04 9.07
C GLN A 121 -5.95 4.26 9.77
N SER A 122 -5.39 4.05 10.95
CA SER A 122 -4.78 5.07 11.80
C SER A 122 -3.53 4.54 12.51
N LEU A 123 -2.61 5.44 12.87
CA LEU A 123 -1.36 5.05 13.52
C LEU A 123 -1.61 4.37 14.88
N SER A 124 -2.66 4.78 15.61
CA SER A 124 -3.04 4.20 16.90
C SER A 124 -3.50 2.75 16.81
N GLU A 125 -3.83 2.23 15.62
CA GLU A 125 -4.10 0.80 15.43
C GLU A 125 -2.84 -0.06 15.45
N ILE A 126 -1.65 0.53 15.36
CA ILE A 126 -0.35 -0.15 15.40
C ILE A 126 0.25 0.01 16.80
N GLU A 127 0.02 -0.96 17.67
CA GLU A 127 0.61 -1.00 19.02
C GLU A 127 2.11 -1.31 18.96
N ALA A 128 2.49 -2.27 18.12
CA ALA A 128 3.89 -2.67 17.93
C ALA A 128 4.08 -3.34 16.56
N LEU A 129 5.18 -3.01 15.88
CA LEU A 129 5.63 -3.74 14.69
C LEU A 129 6.37 -5.00 15.15
N SER A 130 6.05 -6.16 14.56
CA SER A 130 6.57 -7.45 15.01
C SER A 130 7.61 -8.03 14.06
N SER A 131 7.30 -8.14 12.76
CA SER A 131 8.22 -8.75 11.78
C SER A 131 7.86 -8.39 10.35
N VAL A 132 8.85 -8.51 9.46
CA VAL A 132 8.70 -8.47 8.02
C VAL A 132 9.12 -9.82 7.44
N VAL A 133 8.27 -10.43 6.62
CA VAL A 133 8.61 -11.62 5.84
C VAL A 133 8.62 -11.22 4.37
N LEU A 134 9.80 -11.20 3.75
CA LEU A 134 9.95 -10.94 2.33
C LEU A 134 9.57 -12.17 1.51
N HIS A 135 8.95 -11.94 0.34
CA HIS A 135 8.59 -12.97 -0.64
C HIS A 135 7.84 -14.17 -0.04
N PRO A 136 6.74 -13.95 0.71
CA PRO A 136 6.02 -15.05 1.36
C PRO A 136 5.44 -16.01 0.30
N LYS A 137 5.57 -17.32 0.55
CA LYS A 137 4.99 -18.36 -0.31
C LYS A 137 3.48 -18.44 -0.13
N GLY A 138 2.75 -18.82 -1.17
CA GLY A 138 1.31 -19.13 -1.10
C GLY A 138 0.40 -17.92 -0.94
N PHE A 139 0.84 -16.73 -1.36
CA PHE A 139 0.00 -15.54 -1.38
C PHE A 139 -1.16 -15.70 -2.39
N LYS A 140 -2.38 -15.41 -1.93
CA LYS A 140 -3.57 -15.12 -2.76
C LYS A 140 -3.94 -13.66 -2.56
N SER A 141 -4.41 -12.94 -3.57
CA SER A 141 -4.80 -11.53 -3.41
C SER A 141 -6.20 -11.39 -2.82
N VAL A 142 -6.45 -10.25 -2.17
CA VAL A 142 -7.79 -9.87 -1.67
C VAL A 142 -8.76 -9.69 -2.84
N ALA A 143 -8.28 -9.28 -4.02
CA ALA A 143 -9.10 -9.21 -5.22
C ALA A 143 -9.63 -10.60 -5.61
N GLN A 144 -8.78 -11.63 -5.61
CA GLN A 144 -9.18 -13.02 -5.85
C GLN A 144 -10.16 -13.54 -4.79
N GLU A 145 -10.00 -13.15 -3.53
CA GLU A 145 -10.92 -13.55 -2.45
C GLU A 145 -12.30 -12.92 -2.60
N ILE A 146 -12.37 -11.63 -2.96
CA ILE A 146 -13.63 -10.93 -3.20
C ILE A 146 -14.34 -11.53 -4.41
N ASP A 147 -13.61 -11.74 -5.51
CA ASP A 147 -14.14 -12.36 -6.73
C ASP A 147 -14.73 -13.76 -6.44
N ALA A 148 -14.02 -14.60 -5.69
CA ALA A 148 -14.52 -15.92 -5.28
C ALA A 148 -15.77 -15.86 -4.38
N GLN A 149 -15.88 -14.83 -3.53
CA GLN A 149 -17.07 -14.61 -2.68
C GLN A 149 -18.28 -14.13 -3.48
N GLU A 150 -18.05 -13.31 -4.52
CA GLU A 150 -19.12 -12.73 -5.35
C GLU A 150 -19.61 -13.70 -6.44
N HIS A 151 -18.71 -14.52 -6.99
CA HIS A 151 -19.03 -15.43 -8.10
C HIS A 151 -19.20 -16.91 -7.71
N GLY A 152 -18.93 -17.26 -6.45
CA GLY A 152 -18.90 -18.65 -5.98
C GLY A 152 -17.67 -19.40 -6.51
N GLU A 153 -17.16 -20.36 -5.73
CA GLU A 153 -16.07 -21.20 -6.24
C GLU A 153 -16.52 -21.88 -7.54
N PRO A 154 -15.72 -21.87 -8.62
CA PRO A 154 -16.01 -22.70 -9.76
C PRO A 154 -16.04 -24.14 -9.26
N SER A 155 -17.22 -24.77 -9.34
CA SER A 155 -17.37 -26.20 -9.12
C SER A 155 -16.38 -26.93 -10.03
N GLU A 156 -15.53 -27.76 -9.43
CA GLU A 156 -14.62 -28.69 -10.14
C GLU A 156 -15.33 -29.51 -11.23
#